data_AF-A0A4R2NAB3-F1
#
_entry.id   AF-A0A4R2NAB3-F1
#
_cell.length_a   1.000
_cell.length_b   1.000
_cell.length_c   1.000
_cell.angle_alpha   90.00
_cell.angle_beta   90.00
_cell.angle_gamma   90.00
#
_symmetry.space_group_name_H-M   'P 1'
#
loop_
_entity.id
_entity.type
_entity.pdbx_description
1 polymer ?
#
loop_
_entity_poly.entity_id
_entity_poly.type
_entity_poly.pdbx_seq_one_letter_code
_entity_poly.pdbx_strand_id
1 'polypeptide(L)'
;MQVIVVGAGKLAKELLGALNVAGTVVPWSEALRGQAAQSVVVHAGSGRELEAVVAFCSFTQSPLIELSTGSDLERSVPDFPVVVCPNTNILMLKFMSMLGHSGHLFQNVFKVFRDHEKLGK
;
A
#
# COMPACT_ATOMS: atom_id res chain seq x y z
N MET A 1 19.14 3.23 -0.65
CA MET A 1 17.81 3.35 -1.29
C MET A 1 16.88 4.05 -0.32
N GLN A 2 16.09 5.04 -0.74
CA GLN A 2 15.14 5.73 0.14
C GLN A 2 13.73 5.13 -0.05
N VAL A 3 13.02 4.90 1.05
CA VAL A 3 11.61 4.53 1.07
C VAL A 3 10.82 5.69 1.68
N ILE A 4 9.83 6.20 0.96
CA ILE A 4 8.98 7.29 1.42
C ILE A 4 7.62 6.71 1.82
N VAL A 5 7.23 6.88 3.08
CA VAL A 5 5.95 6.40 3.60
C VAL A 5 4.94 7.54 3.61
N VAL A 6 3.80 7.33 2.95
CA VAL A 6 2.71 8.29 2.83
C VAL A 6 1.52 7.84 3.67
N GLY A 7 0.96 8.79 4.42
CA GLY A 7 -0.16 8.58 5.34
C GLY A 7 0.20 8.85 6.80
N ALA A 8 -0.83 9.00 7.65
CA ALA A 8 -0.68 9.31 9.07
C ALA A 8 -1.32 8.25 10.00
N GLY A 9 -1.90 7.20 9.43
CA GLY A 9 -2.59 6.14 10.15
C GLY A 9 -1.65 5.17 10.87
N LYS A 10 -2.23 4.19 11.58
CA LYS A 10 -1.49 3.16 12.32
C LYS A 10 -0.49 2.43 11.42
N LEU A 11 -0.92 1.97 10.25
CA LEU A 11 -0.04 1.26 9.31
C LEU A 11 1.17 2.11 8.88
N ALA A 12 0.96 3.38 8.52
CA ALA A 12 2.07 4.27 8.14
C ALA A 12 3.08 4.46 9.29
N LYS A 13 2.59 4.60 10.54
CA LYS A 13 3.46 4.69 11.73
C LYS A 13 4.24 3.39 11.97
N GLU A 14 3.61 2.23 11.84
CA GLU A 14 4.29 0.94 11.97
C GLU A 14 5.35 0.76 10.87
N LEU A 15 5.06 1.13 9.62
CA LEU A 15 6.04 1.09 8.53
C LEU A 15 7.24 1.99 8.83
N LEU A 16 7.02 3.22 9.31
CA LEU A 16 8.11 4.13 9.68
C LEU A 16 8.96 3.59 10.84
N GLY A 17 8.35 2.89 11.80
CA GLY A 17 9.05 2.39 12.99
C GLY A 17 9.70 1.02 12.83
N ALA A 18 9.16 0.15 11.97
CA ALA A 18 9.52 -1.27 11.92
C ALA A 18 10.05 -1.74 10.55
N LEU A 19 9.86 -0.97 9.47
CA LEU A 19 10.34 -1.38 8.15
C LEU A 19 11.86 -1.29 8.10
N ASN A 20 12.52 -2.46 8.02
CA ASN A 20 13.97 -2.55 7.90
C ASN A 20 14.38 -2.77 6.44
N VAL A 21 15.15 -1.82 5.89
CA VAL A 21 15.68 -1.87 4.52
C VAL A 21 17.14 -1.41 4.50
N ALA A 22 17.89 -1.78 3.46
CA ALA A 22 19.22 -1.24 3.20
C ALA A 22 19.13 0.23 2.71
N GLY A 23 18.85 1.15 3.65
CA GLY A 23 18.64 2.56 3.36
C GLY A 23 17.84 3.31 4.42
N THR A 24 17.14 4.36 4.01
CA THR A 24 16.35 5.20 4.92
C THR A 24 14.86 5.06 4.63
N VAL A 25 14.07 5.02 5.68
CA VAL A 25 12.60 5.08 5.62
C VAL A 25 12.20 6.43 6.20
N VAL A 26 11.58 7.29 5.40
CA VAL A 26 11.24 8.66 5.77
C VAL A 26 9.76 8.95 5.55
N PRO A 27 9.13 9.82 6.35
CA PRO A 27 7.75 10.24 6.12
C PRO A 27 7.65 11.15 4.89
N TRP A 28 6.49 11.13 4.24
CA TRP A 28 6.15 11.99 3.09
C TRP A 28 6.47 13.48 3.32
N SER A 29 6.17 14.00 4.53
CA SER A 29 6.42 15.40 4.88
C SER A 29 7.90 15.79 4.93
N GLU A 30 8.80 14.83 5.18
CA GLU A 30 10.25 15.04 5.15
C GLU A 30 10.80 14.94 3.73
N ALA A 31 10.29 13.98 2.94
CA ALA A 31 10.68 13.82 1.54
C ALA A 31 10.41 15.09 0.71
N LEU A 32 9.31 15.81 1.00
CA LEU A 32 8.98 17.08 0.33
C LEU A 32 9.91 18.25 0.65
N ARG A 33 10.74 18.16 1.71
CA ARG A 33 11.69 19.23 2.09
C ARG A 33 13.01 19.13 1.34
N GLY A 34 13.34 17.95 0.83
CA GLY A 34 14.55 17.69 0.07
C GLY A 34 14.36 17.90 -1.42
N GLN A 35 15.43 17.68 -2.17
CA GLN A 35 15.36 17.63 -3.63
C GLN A 35 14.76 16.29 -4.05
N ALA A 36 13.75 16.34 -4.93
CA ALA A 36 13.08 15.13 -5.41
C ALA A 36 14.08 14.22 -6.13
N ALA A 37 14.22 13.00 -5.64
CA ALA A 37 15.08 11.97 -6.18
C ALA A 37 14.30 10.66 -6.30
N GLN A 38 14.81 9.74 -7.13
CA GLN A 38 14.18 8.44 -7.31
C GLN A 38 14.21 7.63 -6.00
N SER A 39 13.04 7.18 -5.57
CA SER A 39 12.80 6.50 -4.30
C SER A 39 11.73 5.40 -4.46
N VAL A 40 11.51 4.57 -3.46
CA VAL A 40 10.33 3.70 -3.40
C VAL A 40 9.26 4.42 -2.58
N VAL A 41 8.07 4.63 -3.14
CA VAL A 41 6.98 5.29 -2.41
C VAL A 41 5.99 4.24 -1.94
N VAL A 42 5.61 4.28 -0.67
CA VAL A 42 4.62 3.38 -0.05
C VAL A 42 3.45 4.23 0.43
N HIS A 43 2.32 4.14 -0.26
CA HIS A 43 1.10 4.81 0.15
C HIS A 43 0.27 3.91 1.06
N ALA A 44 0.18 4.29 2.34
CA ALA A 44 -0.62 3.66 3.39
C ALA A 44 -1.60 4.69 4.00
N GLY A 45 -2.09 5.60 3.15
CA GLY A 45 -2.90 6.75 3.52
C GLY A 45 -4.39 6.55 3.27
N SER A 46 -5.15 7.64 3.43
CA SER A 46 -6.59 7.65 3.13
C SER A 46 -6.93 7.92 1.66
N GLY A 47 -5.91 8.09 0.81
CA GLY A 47 -6.07 8.50 -0.60
C GLY A 47 -6.03 10.00 -0.82
N ARG A 48 -6.14 10.84 0.22
CA ARG A 48 -6.06 12.31 0.09
C ARG A 48 -4.75 12.79 -0.54
N GLU A 49 -3.65 12.11 -0.26
CA GLU A 49 -2.33 12.43 -0.79
C GLU A 49 -2.04 11.78 -2.15
N LEU A 50 -2.95 10.93 -2.67
CA LEU A 50 -2.68 10.05 -3.81
C LEU A 50 -2.30 10.81 -5.09
N GLU A 51 -3.00 11.90 -5.41
CA GLU A 51 -2.71 12.71 -6.60
C GLU A 51 -1.28 13.27 -6.57
N ALA A 52 -0.86 13.83 -5.43
CA ALA A 52 0.49 14.38 -5.27
C ALA A 52 1.55 13.26 -5.31
N VAL A 53 1.23 12.09 -4.76
CA VAL A 53 2.11 10.91 -4.83
C VAL A 53 2.29 10.43 -6.26
N VAL A 54 1.22 10.33 -7.04
CA VAL A 54 1.26 9.94 -8.46
C VAL A 54 2.09 10.93 -9.25
N ALA A 55 1.88 12.24 -9.06
CA ALA A 55 2.67 13.28 -9.71
C ALA A 55 4.17 13.18 -9.37
N PHE A 56 4.50 12.95 -8.09
CA PHE A 56 5.88 12.74 -7.65
C PHE A 56 6.50 11.49 -8.30
N CYS A 57 5.76 10.38 -8.34
CA CYS A 57 6.26 9.12 -8.89
C CYS A 57 6.49 9.21 -10.40
N SER A 58 5.58 9.86 -11.14
CA SER A 58 5.76 10.14 -12.58
C SER A 58 6.97 11.05 -12.81
N PHE A 59 7.12 12.14 -12.05
CA PHE A 59 8.25 13.06 -12.21
C PHE A 59 9.61 12.40 -11.91
N THR A 60 9.70 11.62 -10.83
CA THR A 60 10.96 11.00 -10.38
C THR A 60 11.20 9.61 -10.96
N GLN A 61 10.23 9.07 -11.70
CA GLN A 61 10.20 7.67 -12.15
C GLN A 61 10.37 6.68 -10.97
N SER A 62 9.75 7.03 -9.84
CA SER A 62 9.77 6.24 -8.62
C SER A 62 8.68 5.17 -8.66
N PRO A 63 8.97 3.91 -8.28
CA PRO A 63 7.93 2.91 -8.11
C PRO A 63 7.01 3.24 -6.92
N LEU A 64 5.72 2.97 -7.09
CA LEU A 64 4.70 3.14 -6.05
C LEU A 64 4.17 1.78 -5.58
N ILE A 65 4.10 1.61 -4.26
CA ILE A 65 3.39 0.52 -3.59
C ILE A 65 2.14 1.12 -2.94
N GLU A 66 0.98 0.81 -3.50
CA GLU A 66 -0.33 1.30 -3.05
C GLU A 66 -0.99 0.28 -2.13
N LEU A 67 -1.11 0.60 -0.84
CA LEU A 67 -1.65 -0.30 0.20
C LEU A 67 -3.07 0.04 0.61
N SER A 68 -3.63 1.16 0.16
CA SER A 68 -4.97 1.58 0.55
C SER A 68 -6.03 0.80 -0.24
N THR A 69 -7.17 0.53 0.40
CA THR A 69 -8.29 -0.17 -0.24
C THR A 69 -9.14 0.79 -1.06
N GLY A 70 -9.61 0.35 -2.23
CA GLY A 70 -10.50 1.15 -3.09
C GLY A 70 -9.78 2.32 -3.77
N SER A 71 -8.53 2.10 -4.17
CA SER A 71 -7.72 3.12 -4.83
C SER A 71 -8.15 3.33 -6.28
N ASP A 72 -8.17 4.59 -6.73
CA ASP A 72 -8.41 4.94 -8.13
C ASP A 72 -7.32 4.37 -9.06
N LEU A 73 -6.15 4.00 -8.52
CA LEU A 73 -5.08 3.36 -9.26
C LEU A 73 -5.42 1.94 -9.74
N GLU A 74 -6.47 1.30 -9.22
CA GLU A 74 -6.91 -0.03 -9.68
C GLU A 74 -7.35 -0.03 -11.16
N ARG A 75 -7.71 1.15 -11.70
CA ARG A 75 -8.23 1.30 -13.07
C ARG A 75 -7.37 2.20 -13.95
N SER A 76 -6.23 2.66 -13.45
CA SER A 76 -5.32 3.55 -14.18
C SER A 76 -4.17 2.77 -14.80
N VAL A 77 -3.50 3.39 -15.78
CA VAL A 77 -2.25 2.89 -16.37
C VAL A 77 -1.19 3.98 -16.19
N PRO A 78 -0.49 3.99 -15.04
CA PRO A 78 0.56 4.98 -14.78
C PRO A 78 1.77 4.77 -15.71
N ASP A 79 2.51 5.84 -15.96
CA ASP A 79 3.76 5.84 -16.73
C ASP A 79 4.99 5.41 -15.90
N PHE A 80 4.78 5.04 -14.62
CA PHE A 80 5.78 4.53 -13.69
C PHE A 80 5.32 3.19 -13.09
N PRO A 81 6.23 2.37 -12.51
CA PRO A 81 5.87 1.09 -11.94
C PRO A 81 4.95 1.23 -10.72
N VAL A 82 3.85 0.47 -10.69
CA VAL A 82 2.92 0.45 -9.56
C VAL A 82 2.61 -0.98 -9.13
N VAL A 83 2.63 -1.21 -7.82
CA VAL A 83 2.12 -2.42 -7.18
C VAL A 83 0.90 -2.01 -6.34
N VAL A 84 -0.29 -2.38 -6.80
CA VAL A 84 -1.53 -2.21 -6.03
C VAL A 84 -1.75 -3.45 -5.17
N CYS A 85 -1.67 -3.29 -3.86
CA CYS A 85 -1.74 -4.39 -2.89
C CYS A 85 -2.51 -3.97 -1.63
N PRO A 86 -3.86 -3.92 -1.68
CA PRO A 86 -4.70 -3.55 -0.55
C PRO A 86 -4.65 -4.55 0.63
N ASN A 87 -3.97 -5.68 0.47
CA ASN A 87 -3.70 -6.64 1.54
C ASN A 87 -2.26 -7.16 1.43
N THR A 88 -1.38 -6.67 2.30
CA THR A 88 0.05 -7.05 2.33
C THR A 88 0.31 -8.36 3.08
N ASN A 89 -0.70 -8.94 3.74
CA ASN A 89 -0.53 -10.18 4.48
C ASN A 89 -0.46 -11.36 3.51
N ILE A 90 0.77 -11.86 3.30
CA ILE A 90 1.04 -12.95 2.38
C ILE A 90 0.25 -14.24 2.69
N LEU A 91 -0.04 -14.52 3.97
CA LEU A 91 -0.84 -15.68 4.35
C LEU A 91 -2.29 -15.51 3.91
N MET A 92 -2.84 -14.30 4.05
CA MET A 92 -4.18 -13.99 3.56
C MET A 92 -4.23 -14.04 2.03
N LEU A 93 -3.22 -13.50 1.33
CA LEU A 93 -3.13 -13.59 -0.14
C LEU A 93 -3.09 -15.06 -0.62
N LYS A 94 -2.28 -15.90 0.03
CA LYS A 94 -2.22 -17.34 -0.27
C LYS A 94 -3.55 -18.03 0.03
N PHE A 95 -4.19 -17.69 1.14
CA PHE A 95 -5.51 -18.23 1.48
C PHE A 95 -6.58 -17.83 0.47
N MET A 96 -6.65 -16.56 0.08
CA MET A 96 -7.57 -16.07 -0.95
C MET A 96 -7.29 -16.72 -2.31
N SER A 97 -6.02 -16.92 -2.66
CA SER A 97 -5.65 -17.67 -3.86
C SER A 97 -6.12 -19.12 -3.80
N MET A 98 -5.90 -19.81 -2.67
CA MET A 98 -6.40 -21.17 -2.46
C MET A 98 -7.94 -21.22 -2.60
N LEU A 99 -8.66 -20.28 -2.00
CA LEU A 99 -10.12 -20.18 -2.14
C LEU A 99 -10.54 -19.91 -3.59
N GLY A 100 -9.82 -19.06 -4.33
CA GLY A 100 -10.10 -18.78 -5.74
C GLY A 100 -9.97 -20.01 -6.62
N HIS A 101 -8.99 -20.87 -6.36
CA HIS A 101 -8.76 -22.10 -7.14
C HIS A 101 -9.66 -23.26 -6.69
N SER A 102 -9.83 -23.45 -5.38
CA SER A 102 -10.43 -24.67 -4.83
C SER A 102 -11.78 -24.45 -4.15
N GLY A 103 -12.24 -23.21 -4.00
CA GLY A 103 -13.47 -22.89 -3.25
C GLY A 103 -14.73 -23.50 -3.85
N HIS A 104 -14.75 -23.75 -5.16
CA HIS A 104 -15.85 -24.41 -5.86
C HIS A 104 -16.10 -25.86 -5.38
N LEU A 105 -15.09 -26.53 -4.78
CA LEU A 105 -15.23 -27.89 -4.25
C LEU A 105 -16.13 -27.97 -3.01
N PHE A 106 -16.44 -26.81 -2.42
CA PHE A 106 -17.14 -26.71 -1.15
C PHE A 106 -18.31 -25.72 -1.27
N GLN A 107 -18.98 -25.72 -2.43
CA GLN A 107 -20.17 -24.90 -2.62
C GLN A 107 -21.25 -25.23 -1.58
N ASN A 108 -21.96 -24.18 -1.12
CA ASN A 108 -23.09 -24.26 -0.19
C ASN A 108 -22.77 -24.67 1.27
N VAL A 109 -21.50 -24.77 1.68
CA VAL A 109 -21.13 -25.15 3.06
C VAL A 109 -20.44 -24.05 3.88
N PHE A 110 -20.40 -22.81 3.40
CA PHE A 110 -19.67 -21.73 4.09
C PHE A 110 -20.48 -20.49 4.40
N LYS A 111 -20.06 -19.81 5.47
CA LYS A 111 -20.47 -18.45 5.83
C LYS A 111 -19.20 -17.63 6.06
N VAL A 112 -19.17 -16.42 5.54
CA VAL A 112 -18.06 -15.47 5.76
C VAL A 112 -18.44 -14.54 6.90
N PHE A 113 -17.64 -14.54 7.95
CA PHE A 113 -17.72 -13.56 9.03
C PHE A 113 -16.52 -12.64 8.93
N ARG A 114 -16.75 -11.34 9.06
CA ARG A 114 -15.70 -10.33 9.04
C ARG A 114 -15.87 -9.48 10.28
N ASP A 115 -14.86 -9.47 11.14
CA ASP A 115 -14.79 -8.55 12.26
C ASP A 115 -13.64 -7.59 11.99
N HIS A 116 -13.92 -6.30 12.09
CA HIS A 116 -12.91 -5.26 12.01
C HIS A 116 -12.76 -4.70 13.41
N GLU A 117 -11.55 -4.74 13.96
CA GLU A 117 -11.24 -4.08 15.21
C GLU A 117 -11.66 -2.61 15.08
N LYS A 118 -12.66 -2.19 15.87
CA LYS A 118 -13.08 -0.79 15.91
C LYS A 118 -11.88 0.00 16.43
N LEU A 119 -11.24 0.78 15.56
CA LEU A 119 -10.28 1.79 15.95
C LEU A 119 -11.00 2.76 16.90
N GLY A 120 -10.75 2.59 18.21
CA GLY A 120 -11.23 3.48 19.25
C GLY A 120 -10.83 4.91 18.90
N LYS A 121 -11.79 5.83 18.99
CA LYS A 121 -11.56 7.26 18.91
C LYS A 121 -10.73 7.73 20.10
#